data_AF-A0A9P1FZY9-F1
#
_entry.id   AF-A0A9P1FZY9-F1
#
_cell.length_a   1.000
_cell.length_b   1.000
_cell.length_c   1.000
_cell.angle_alpha   90.00
_cell.angle_beta   90.00
_cell.angle_gamma   90.00
#
_symmetry.space_group_name_H-M   'P 1'
#
loop_
_entity.id
_entity.type
_entity.pdbx_description
1 polymer ?
#
loop_
_entity_poly.entity_id
_entity_poly.type
_entity_poly.pdbx_seq_one_letter_code
_entity_poly.pdbx_strand_id
1 'polypeptide(L)'
;MMSEAKPMDAEEKEIKLCESAWSLPAVVGLADCGKMDLLFSITLLCCNIVMQVMFVTILFDKSFLGSPFSDQVIHAQVWRTRSAHDYKHLDLADTSLVTRVCGEDNSLLVSSNQAKLISDINKFLGLQKHSFDMPFYRPGVQLCMLCIILYNLCVYKELRTVWNSFRALMEIPRSNHTIMEENRFKTISRPRLVLLLIAHAVRFSLAWALLFSGVQWLARTTSIVDLILNAVALAGILEIDEFFFVAMVPTKVQMAIQKLEPIKVTYKKSHSERESVIHGIFLLCAILLPWFLLLEPLSMEMLEVKHQMCDGIQNFVIAYNAEVQMAVGYVTTNELKNEIETLSEFAVDSFKHKSEIDMPKYFNMLRSKYEFEGARIRSMAEEAEYFPFCWQTEVLHPNGSFWNHENMTKIMQSRLNTIAFKYNMPENSTCDDFLPFCDRPDARLLRLSCGDTCGCSDPSSLPWWKVTMTGCGDFCLMARAWKMRSETECQDLATPQSNQSWHAFWDSYVDVIIAYYGSDRFEFANYTTGVVDNMKRYGCSYLKTLPHDPVTSSLWCNGLEDLFSPLSYLCPESCGCRETLSHKCPLSCALNTTNTTNSYGYSR
;
A
#
# COMPACT_ATOMS: atom_id res chain seq x y z
N MET A 1 47.90 -50.30 62.11
CA MET A 1 48.22 -49.40 60.99
C MET A 1 47.81 -50.08 59.69
N MET A 2 46.52 -50.02 59.32
CA MET A 2 46.08 -50.35 57.97
C MET A 2 45.97 -49.01 57.24
N SER A 3 46.90 -48.78 56.32
CA SER A 3 46.87 -47.67 55.37
C SER A 3 45.67 -47.91 54.45
N GLU A 4 44.57 -47.17 54.68
CA GLU A 4 43.45 -47.06 53.76
C GLU A 4 43.98 -46.60 52.40
N ALA A 5 43.97 -47.50 51.42
CA ALA A 5 44.32 -47.18 50.04
C ALA A 5 43.29 -46.17 49.51
N LYS A 6 43.69 -44.89 49.41
CA LYS A 6 42.88 -43.83 48.80
C LYS A 6 42.58 -44.28 47.35
N PRO A 7 41.31 -44.43 46.95
CA PRO A 7 40.98 -44.88 45.59
C PRO A 7 41.59 -43.90 44.58
N MET A 8 42.39 -44.44 43.66
CA MET A 8 43.37 -43.71 42.83
C MET A 8 42.75 -42.81 41.74
N ASP A 9 41.42 -42.68 41.70
CA ASP A 9 40.68 -42.06 40.57
C ASP A 9 39.73 -40.90 40.97
N ALA A 10 39.79 -40.41 42.21
CA ALA A 10 38.94 -39.30 42.65
C ALA A 10 39.73 -37.97 42.68
N GLU A 11 39.41 -37.07 41.75
CA GLU A 11 39.97 -35.71 41.71
C GLU A 11 39.12 -34.78 42.59
N GLU A 12 39.76 -34.02 43.48
CA GLU A 12 39.08 -33.04 44.33
C GLU A 12 38.95 -31.71 43.58
N LYS A 13 37.72 -31.27 43.29
CA LYS A 13 37.44 -29.98 42.65
C LYS A 13 36.90 -28.99 43.67
N GLU A 14 37.47 -27.80 43.69
CA GLU A 14 37.05 -26.70 44.55
C GLU A 14 35.92 -25.90 43.88
N ILE A 15 34.77 -25.80 44.55
CA ILE A 15 33.60 -25.04 44.08
C ILE A 15 33.38 -23.85 45.02
N LYS A 16 33.60 -22.64 44.52
CA LYS A 16 33.30 -21.40 45.25
C LYS A 16 31.80 -21.09 45.16
N LEU A 17 31.20 -20.70 46.28
CA LEU A 17 29.84 -20.13 46.29
C LEU A 17 29.87 -18.79 45.53
N CYS A 18 28.94 -18.62 44.59
CA CYS A 18 28.87 -17.42 43.76
C CYS A 18 28.50 -16.16 44.56
N GLU A 19 29.00 -15.02 44.08
CA GLU A 19 28.69 -13.70 44.63
C GLU A 19 27.33 -13.24 44.12
N SER A 20 26.27 -13.78 44.71
CA SER A 20 24.89 -13.50 44.30
C SER A 20 23.95 -13.45 45.49
N ALA A 21 22.83 -12.73 45.33
CA ALA A 21 21.76 -12.61 46.32
C ALA A 21 21.26 -13.99 46.80
N TRP A 22 21.31 -15.00 45.93
CA TRP A 22 20.90 -16.37 46.23
C TRP A 22 21.79 -17.08 47.27
N SER A 23 23.00 -16.58 47.49
CA SER A 23 23.95 -17.11 48.48
C SER A 23 23.84 -16.41 49.84
N LEU A 24 23.03 -15.34 49.97
CA LEU A 24 22.81 -14.63 51.24
C LEU A 24 22.39 -15.57 52.39
N PRO A 25 21.47 -16.55 52.21
CA PRO A 25 21.07 -17.45 53.31
C PRO A 25 22.23 -18.27 53.91
N ALA A 26 23.37 -18.38 53.22
CA ALA A 26 24.53 -19.13 53.68
C ALA A 26 25.26 -18.41 54.83
N VAL A 27 25.41 -17.08 54.72
CA VAL A 27 26.16 -16.24 55.68
C VAL A 27 25.26 -15.47 56.65
N VAL A 28 23.97 -15.31 56.30
CA VAL A 28 22.99 -14.58 57.10
C VAL A 28 22.87 -15.21 58.51
N GLY A 29 23.18 -14.41 59.53
CA GLY A 29 23.19 -14.80 60.94
C GLY A 29 24.43 -15.58 61.40
N LEU A 30 25.47 -15.68 60.56
CA LEU A 30 26.79 -16.22 60.92
C LEU A 30 27.89 -15.16 60.92
N ALA A 31 27.80 -14.19 60.01
CA ALA A 31 28.71 -13.06 60.02
C ALA A 31 28.42 -12.15 61.22
N ASP A 32 29.45 -11.51 61.77
CA ASP A 32 29.37 -10.49 62.83
C ASP A 32 28.72 -9.19 62.31
N CYS A 33 27.49 -9.32 61.83
CA CYS A 33 26.67 -8.31 61.21
C CYS A 33 25.58 -7.83 62.18
N GLY A 34 25.21 -6.55 62.09
CA GLY A 34 24.13 -6.01 62.92
C GLY A 34 22.76 -6.57 62.53
N LYS A 35 21.76 -6.45 63.42
CA LYS A 35 20.36 -6.83 63.12
C LYS A 35 19.79 -6.10 61.89
N MET A 36 20.28 -4.89 61.60
CA MET A 36 19.88 -4.12 60.43
C MET A 36 20.45 -4.70 59.13
N ASP A 37 21.72 -5.10 59.10
CA ASP A 37 22.34 -5.76 57.93
C ASP A 37 21.61 -7.07 57.61
N LEU A 38 21.19 -7.80 58.64
CA LEU A 38 20.39 -9.01 58.53
C LEU A 38 19.01 -8.72 57.89
N LEU A 39 18.26 -7.77 58.45
CA LEU A 39 16.94 -7.38 57.93
C LEU A 39 17.05 -6.91 56.47
N PHE A 40 18.07 -6.13 56.17
CA PHE A 40 18.32 -5.63 54.82
C PHE A 40 18.67 -6.77 53.85
N SER A 41 19.54 -7.71 54.24
CA SER A 41 19.88 -8.88 53.41
C SER A 41 18.66 -9.75 53.09
N ILE A 42 17.76 -9.96 54.06
CA ILE A 42 16.50 -10.69 53.83
C ILE A 42 15.62 -9.92 52.85
N THR A 43 15.48 -8.61 53.05
CA THR A 43 14.71 -7.73 52.15
C THR A 43 15.26 -7.78 50.72
N LEU A 44 16.58 -7.73 50.55
CA LEU A 44 17.23 -7.82 49.25
C LEU A 44 16.97 -9.16 48.54
N LEU A 45 17.04 -10.28 49.27
CA LEU A 45 16.68 -11.59 48.71
C LEU A 45 15.22 -11.62 48.23
N CYS A 46 14.29 -11.07 49.02
CA CYS A 46 12.88 -10.97 48.62
C CYS A 46 12.70 -10.07 47.39
N CYS A 47 13.35 -8.90 47.35
CA CYS A 47 13.31 -7.99 46.20
C CYS A 47 13.87 -8.66 44.94
N ASN A 48 14.96 -9.41 45.06
CA ASN A 48 15.55 -10.15 43.95
C ASN A 48 14.57 -11.19 43.38
N ILE A 49 13.93 -11.99 44.25
CA ILE A 49 12.92 -12.97 43.84
C ILE A 49 11.75 -12.28 43.14
N VAL A 50 11.21 -11.21 43.73
CA VAL A 50 10.09 -10.46 43.15
C VAL A 50 10.46 -9.90 41.77
N MET A 51 11.64 -9.30 41.62
CA MET A 51 12.10 -8.72 40.38
C MET A 51 12.24 -9.77 39.27
N GLN A 52 12.90 -10.90 39.55
CA GLN A 52 13.05 -11.97 38.55
C GLN A 52 11.70 -12.61 38.19
N VAL A 53 10.80 -12.81 39.17
CA VAL A 53 9.43 -13.29 38.92
C VAL A 53 8.66 -12.30 38.03
N MET A 54 8.80 -10.98 38.26
CA MET A 54 8.17 -9.96 37.43
C MET A 54 8.68 -10.01 35.99
N PHE A 55 10.00 -10.10 35.76
CA PHE A 55 10.55 -10.24 34.41
C PHE A 55 10.03 -11.49 33.69
N VAL A 56 10.04 -12.64 34.36
CA VAL A 56 9.48 -13.87 33.80
C VAL A 56 8.00 -13.69 33.46
N THR A 57 7.21 -13.10 34.35
CA THR A 57 5.77 -12.85 34.13
C THR A 57 5.53 -11.94 32.93
N ILE A 58 6.32 -10.85 32.80
CA ILE A 58 6.24 -9.94 31.65
C ILE A 58 6.57 -10.67 30.35
N LEU A 59 7.61 -11.50 30.33
CA LEU A 59 8.00 -12.25 29.13
C LEU A 59 6.99 -13.34 28.74
N PHE A 60 6.19 -13.86 29.66
CA PHE A 60 5.09 -14.77 29.37
C PHE A 60 3.77 -14.05 29.01
N ASP A 61 3.70 -12.74 29.21
CA ASP A 61 2.49 -11.99 28.92
C ASP A 61 2.20 -11.97 27.41
N LYS A 62 0.95 -12.30 27.06
CA LYS A 62 0.53 -12.34 25.65
C LYS A 62 0.54 -10.95 25.01
N SER A 63 0.33 -9.89 25.79
CA SER A 63 0.37 -8.52 25.29
C SER A 63 1.81 -8.12 24.94
N PHE A 64 2.79 -8.65 25.69
CA PHE A 64 4.21 -8.43 25.40
C PHE A 64 4.69 -9.28 24.20
N LEU A 65 4.37 -10.57 24.17
CA LEU A 65 4.78 -11.47 23.08
C LEU A 65 4.00 -11.26 21.76
N GLY A 66 2.93 -10.47 21.79
CA GLY A 66 2.06 -10.22 20.64
C GLY A 66 1.22 -11.44 20.22
N SER A 67 0.40 -11.22 19.19
CA SER A 67 -0.34 -12.29 18.52
C SER A 67 0.62 -13.22 17.76
N PRO A 68 0.28 -14.50 17.58
CA PRO A 68 1.08 -15.39 16.73
C PRO A 68 1.19 -14.83 15.31
N PHE A 69 2.31 -15.09 14.65
CA PHE A 69 2.57 -14.55 13.32
C PHE A 69 1.59 -15.12 12.28
N SER A 70 1.04 -16.31 12.50
CA SER A 70 -0.05 -16.90 11.70
C SER A 70 -1.26 -15.96 11.51
N ASP A 71 -1.56 -15.07 12.46
CA ASP A 71 -2.66 -14.10 12.32
C ASP A 71 -2.38 -13.09 11.19
N GLN A 72 -1.11 -12.82 10.89
CA GLN A 72 -0.70 -11.95 9.77
C GLN A 72 -1.09 -12.54 8.42
N VAL A 73 -1.19 -13.86 8.29
CA VAL A 73 -1.66 -14.52 7.06
C VAL A 73 -3.13 -14.14 6.78
N ILE A 74 -3.96 -14.17 7.82
CA ILE A 74 -5.37 -13.77 7.72
C ILE A 74 -5.47 -12.28 7.43
N HIS A 75 -4.69 -11.45 8.11
CA HIS A 75 -4.66 -10.00 7.86
C HIS A 75 -4.21 -9.67 6.44
N ALA A 76 -3.23 -10.38 5.90
CA ALA A 76 -2.78 -10.28 4.52
C ALA A 76 -3.90 -10.61 3.53
N GLN A 77 -4.61 -11.73 3.74
CA GLN A 77 -5.73 -12.14 2.88
C GLN A 77 -6.89 -11.13 2.92
N VAL A 78 -7.26 -10.65 4.12
CA VAL A 78 -8.32 -9.64 4.29
C VAL A 78 -7.93 -8.32 3.64
N TRP A 79 -6.68 -7.89 3.79
CA TRP A 79 -6.18 -6.68 3.14
C TRP A 79 -6.18 -6.82 1.61
N ARG A 80 -5.69 -7.95 1.08
CA ARG A 80 -5.66 -8.26 -0.35
C ARG A 80 -7.04 -8.15 -0.98
N THR A 81 -8.05 -8.70 -0.31
CA THR A 81 -9.44 -8.75 -0.81
C THR A 81 -10.23 -7.45 -0.60
N ARG A 82 -10.01 -6.72 0.49
CA ARG A 82 -10.84 -5.55 0.85
C ARG A 82 -10.27 -4.21 0.44
N SER A 83 -8.95 -4.08 0.36
CA SER A 83 -8.31 -2.77 0.20
C SER A 83 -7.32 -2.73 -0.94
N ALA A 84 -6.56 -3.81 -1.16
CA ALA A 84 -5.41 -3.80 -2.07
C ALA A 84 -5.79 -3.57 -3.54
N HIS A 85 -7.05 -3.86 -3.92
CA HIS A 85 -7.63 -3.64 -5.24
C HIS A 85 -8.77 -2.61 -5.25
N ASP A 86 -9.00 -1.84 -4.18
CA ASP A 86 -10.04 -0.79 -4.21
C ASP A 86 -9.57 0.37 -5.11
N TYR A 87 -10.40 0.74 -6.10
CA TYR A 87 -10.11 1.84 -7.03
C TYR A 87 -9.83 3.18 -6.32
N LYS A 88 -10.32 3.36 -5.08
CA LYS A 88 -10.05 4.56 -4.27
C LYS A 88 -8.58 4.74 -3.90
N HIS A 89 -7.79 3.68 -4.00
CA HIS A 89 -6.36 3.67 -3.70
C HIS A 89 -5.50 3.59 -4.97
N LEU A 90 -6.10 3.79 -6.14
CA LEU A 90 -5.37 4.01 -7.39
C LEU A 90 -4.56 5.29 -7.26
N ASP A 91 -3.28 5.24 -7.63
CA ASP A 91 -2.43 6.43 -7.61
C ASP A 91 -2.57 7.27 -8.89
N LEU A 92 -1.78 8.33 -8.99
CA LEU A 92 -1.79 9.20 -10.17
C LEU A 92 -1.19 8.53 -11.41
N ALA A 93 -0.44 7.43 -11.25
CA ALA A 93 0.20 6.66 -12.31
C ALA A 93 -0.66 5.48 -12.82
N ASP A 94 -1.93 5.45 -12.40
CA ASP A 94 -2.85 4.34 -12.64
C ASP A 94 -2.22 2.99 -12.22
N THR A 95 -1.48 2.95 -11.11
CA THR A 95 -0.96 1.73 -10.48
C THR A 95 -1.83 1.35 -9.28
N SER A 96 -2.05 0.05 -9.09
CA SER A 96 -2.83 -0.46 -7.95
C SER A 96 -2.02 -0.39 -6.66
N LEU A 97 -2.73 -0.25 -5.52
CA LEU A 97 -2.12 -0.23 -4.19
C LEU A 97 -1.26 -1.47 -3.92
N VAL A 98 -1.71 -2.64 -4.38
CA VAL A 98 -0.95 -3.88 -4.21
C VAL A 98 0.34 -3.91 -5.02
N THR A 99 0.34 -3.45 -6.28
CA THR A 99 1.56 -3.37 -7.08
C THR A 99 2.61 -2.51 -6.37
N ARG A 100 2.18 -1.39 -5.76
CA ARG A 100 3.07 -0.51 -4.99
C ARG A 100 3.58 -1.14 -3.70
N VAL A 101 2.71 -1.80 -2.92
CA VAL A 101 3.10 -2.50 -1.67
C VAL A 101 4.10 -3.61 -1.96
N CYS A 102 3.85 -4.44 -2.98
CA CYS A 102 4.73 -5.52 -3.38
C CYS A 102 6.00 -5.03 -4.10
N GLY A 103 5.96 -3.82 -4.66
CA GLY A 103 7.13 -3.09 -5.16
C GLY A 103 8.00 -2.46 -4.05
N GLU A 104 7.60 -2.56 -2.79
CA GLU A 104 8.23 -1.90 -1.63
C GLU A 104 8.33 -0.37 -1.79
N ASP A 105 7.23 0.26 -2.24
CA ASP A 105 7.16 1.72 -2.38
C ASP A 105 7.09 2.42 -1.01
N ASN A 106 8.13 3.20 -0.70
CA ASN A 106 8.24 3.94 0.56
C ASN A 106 7.39 5.23 0.59
N SER A 107 6.82 5.66 -0.54
CA SER A 107 5.98 6.86 -0.63
C SER A 107 4.52 6.60 -0.27
N LEU A 108 4.16 5.35 0.03
CA LEU A 108 2.80 4.95 0.37
C LEU A 108 2.32 5.59 1.67
N LEU A 109 1.31 6.45 1.57
CA LEU A 109 0.58 6.97 2.73
C LEU A 109 -0.34 5.91 3.35
N VAL A 110 -1.02 5.13 2.49
CA VAL A 110 -1.93 4.05 2.87
C VAL A 110 -1.20 2.71 2.73
N SER A 111 -1.40 1.80 3.68
CA SER A 111 -0.75 0.48 3.69
C SER A 111 0.78 0.52 3.85
N SER A 112 1.33 1.56 4.49
CA SER A 112 2.76 1.65 4.83
C SER A 112 3.22 0.50 5.74
N ASN A 113 2.37 0.05 6.67
CA ASN A 113 2.65 -1.11 7.52
C ASN A 113 2.77 -2.40 6.70
N GLN A 114 1.93 -2.59 5.69
CA GLN A 114 1.96 -3.73 4.77
C GLN A 114 3.23 -3.71 3.90
N ALA A 115 3.60 -2.54 3.35
CA ALA A 115 4.84 -2.38 2.60
C ALA A 115 6.07 -2.66 3.47
N LYS A 116 6.09 -2.15 4.71
CA LYS A 116 7.15 -2.44 5.69
C LYS A 116 7.20 -3.95 6.01
N LEU A 117 6.06 -4.58 6.27
CA LEU A 117 5.99 -6.02 6.55
C LEU A 117 6.58 -6.85 5.40
N ILE A 118 6.24 -6.55 4.14
CA ILE A 118 6.81 -7.23 2.97
C ILE A 118 8.32 -6.97 2.86
N SER A 119 8.78 -5.74 3.09
CA SER A 119 10.21 -5.42 3.09
C SER A 119 10.96 -6.17 4.20
N ASP A 120 10.39 -6.27 5.39
CA ASP A 120 10.96 -7.00 6.53
C ASP A 120 11.01 -8.51 6.23
N ILE A 121 9.95 -9.09 5.64
CA ILE A 121 9.92 -10.50 5.19
C ILE A 121 11.01 -10.76 4.15
N ASN A 122 11.12 -9.90 3.13
CA ASN A 122 12.11 -10.05 2.07
C ASN A 122 13.54 -10.00 2.64
N LYS A 123 13.82 -9.05 3.54
CA LYS A 123 15.12 -8.95 4.22
C LYS A 123 15.40 -10.13 5.15
N PHE A 124 14.41 -10.58 5.91
CA PHE A 124 14.56 -11.67 6.88
C PHE A 124 14.84 -13.01 6.19
N LEU A 125 14.10 -13.30 5.11
CA LEU A 125 14.24 -14.53 4.33
C LEU A 125 15.31 -14.45 3.23
N GLY A 126 15.80 -13.26 2.89
CA GLY A 126 16.76 -13.06 1.80
C GLY A 126 16.13 -13.13 0.40
N LEU A 127 14.83 -12.82 0.28
CA LEU A 127 14.08 -12.89 -0.97
C LEU A 127 14.30 -11.64 -1.83
N GLN A 128 14.29 -11.82 -3.15
CA GLN A 128 14.09 -10.71 -4.09
C GLN A 128 12.62 -10.27 -4.09
N LYS A 129 12.35 -9.01 -4.47
CA LYS A 129 11.00 -8.41 -4.44
C LYS A 129 9.92 -9.32 -5.04
N HIS A 130 10.16 -9.80 -6.25
CA HIS A 130 9.20 -10.62 -7.02
C HIS A 130 9.43 -12.14 -6.93
N SER A 131 10.42 -12.60 -6.15
CA SER A 131 10.70 -14.04 -6.01
C SER A 131 10.01 -14.63 -4.79
N PHE A 132 9.46 -15.83 -4.95
CA PHE A 132 8.85 -16.63 -3.88
C PHE A 132 9.70 -17.86 -3.53
N ASP A 133 10.84 -18.05 -4.22
CA ASP A 133 11.71 -19.18 -3.97
C ASP A 133 12.57 -18.91 -2.74
N MET A 134 12.45 -19.76 -1.71
CA MET A 134 13.28 -19.62 -0.52
C MET A 134 14.74 -19.93 -0.84
N PRO A 135 15.66 -18.95 -0.71
CA PRO A 135 17.07 -19.22 -0.87
C PRO A 135 17.58 -20.11 0.27
N PHE A 136 18.70 -20.78 0.01
CA PHE A 136 19.43 -21.51 1.06
C PHE A 136 19.96 -20.56 2.15
N TYR A 137 20.41 -19.37 1.75
CA TYR A 137 20.91 -18.35 2.67
C TYR A 137 19.77 -17.43 3.13
N ARG A 138 19.34 -17.61 4.39
CA ARG A 138 18.28 -16.83 5.04
C ARG A 138 18.89 -16.01 6.19
N PRO A 139 19.30 -14.76 5.97
CA PRO A 139 20.14 -14.02 6.91
C PRO A 139 19.45 -13.78 8.27
N GLY A 140 18.15 -13.45 8.26
CA GLY A 140 17.37 -13.23 9.49
C GLY A 140 17.24 -14.49 10.33
N VAL A 141 16.93 -15.63 9.69
CA VAL A 141 16.83 -16.94 10.35
C VAL A 141 18.17 -17.34 10.98
N GLN A 142 19.28 -17.17 10.26
CA GLN A 142 20.61 -17.50 10.75
C GLN A 142 21.03 -16.60 11.91
N LEU A 143 20.80 -15.29 11.82
CA LEU A 143 21.06 -14.38 12.92
C LEU A 143 20.21 -14.74 14.14
N CYS A 144 18.92 -15.06 13.95
CA CYS A 144 18.04 -15.50 15.02
C CYS A 144 18.54 -16.77 15.70
N MET A 145 19.01 -17.74 14.92
CA MET A 145 19.66 -18.94 15.46
C MET A 145 20.91 -18.61 16.27
N LEU A 146 21.78 -17.71 15.79
CA LEU A 146 22.97 -17.30 16.54
C LEU A 146 22.58 -16.63 17.86
N CYS A 147 21.62 -15.71 17.85
CA CYS A 147 21.10 -15.06 19.05
C CYS A 147 20.51 -16.08 20.04
N ILE A 148 19.70 -17.03 19.56
CA ILE A 148 19.11 -18.09 20.38
C ILE A 148 20.21 -18.99 20.95
N ILE A 149 21.21 -19.41 20.17
CA ILE A 149 22.32 -20.24 20.66
C ILE A 149 23.11 -19.50 21.73
N LEU A 150 23.48 -18.24 21.49
CA LEU A 150 24.21 -17.42 22.46
C LEU A 150 23.41 -17.27 23.76
N TYR A 151 22.11 -16.98 23.66
CA TYR A 151 21.23 -16.88 24.82
C TYR A 151 21.13 -18.21 25.58
N ASN A 152 20.94 -19.34 24.87
CA ASN A 152 20.93 -20.66 25.48
C ASN A 152 22.25 -20.95 26.21
N LEU A 153 23.41 -20.54 25.65
CA LEU A 153 24.71 -20.68 26.32
C LEU A 153 24.82 -19.81 27.59
N CYS A 154 24.29 -18.59 27.58
CA CYS A 154 24.21 -17.73 28.76
C CYS A 154 23.38 -18.38 29.86
N VAL A 155 22.17 -18.87 29.54
CA VAL A 155 21.32 -19.56 30.52
C VAL A 155 21.94 -20.89 30.95
N TYR A 156 22.61 -21.60 30.05
CA TYR A 156 23.29 -22.85 30.36
C TYR A 156 24.42 -22.65 31.36
N LYS A 157 25.26 -21.62 31.16
CA LYS A 157 26.29 -21.19 32.13
C LYS A 157 25.66 -20.99 33.51
N GLU A 158 24.53 -20.31 33.55
CA GLU A 158 23.79 -20.02 34.77
C GLU A 158 23.24 -21.31 35.44
N LEU A 159 22.54 -22.16 34.70
CA LEU A 159 22.04 -23.46 35.20
C LEU A 159 23.18 -24.34 35.74
N ARG A 160 24.33 -24.36 35.06
CA ARG A 160 25.51 -25.11 35.51
C ARG A 160 26.06 -24.55 36.82
N THR A 161 26.12 -23.24 36.97
CA THR A 161 26.52 -22.56 38.22
C THR A 161 25.61 -22.94 39.38
N VAL A 162 24.28 -22.91 39.17
CA VAL A 162 23.29 -23.30 40.18
C VAL A 162 23.44 -24.78 40.55
N TRP A 163 23.62 -25.64 39.56
CA TRP A 163 23.76 -27.08 39.76
C TRP A 163 25.03 -27.46 40.53
N ASN A 164 26.16 -26.81 40.22
CA ASN A 164 27.41 -27.00 40.93
C ASN A 164 27.29 -26.51 42.40
N SER A 165 26.63 -25.38 42.62
CA SER A 165 26.36 -24.86 43.98
C SER A 165 25.45 -25.81 44.77
N PHE A 166 24.39 -26.32 44.13
CA PHE A 166 23.50 -27.31 44.72
C PHE A 166 24.25 -28.58 45.15
N ARG A 167 25.16 -29.10 44.33
CA ARG A 167 26.00 -30.24 44.70
C ARG A 167 26.94 -29.94 45.84
N ALA A 168 27.63 -28.79 45.80
CA ALA A 168 28.51 -28.39 46.87
C ALA A 168 27.78 -28.33 48.22
N LEU A 169 26.55 -27.82 48.24
CA LEU A 169 25.70 -27.79 49.43
C LEU A 169 25.32 -29.19 49.94
N MET A 170 25.15 -30.17 49.05
CA MET A 170 24.78 -31.54 49.42
C MET A 170 25.92 -32.33 50.08
N GLU A 171 27.18 -31.94 49.82
CA GLU A 171 28.38 -32.57 50.41
C GLU A 171 28.70 -32.03 51.82
N ILE A 172 28.10 -30.92 52.26
CA ILE A 172 28.37 -30.34 53.59
C ILE A 172 27.81 -31.25 54.70
N PRO A 173 28.61 -31.62 55.72
CA PRO A 173 28.15 -32.41 56.85
C PRO A 173 27.00 -31.75 57.62
N ARG A 174 26.02 -32.55 58.05
CA ARG A 174 24.79 -32.06 58.70
C ARG A 174 24.89 -32.13 60.22
N SER A 175 24.47 -31.06 60.90
CA SER A 175 24.41 -30.99 62.37
C SER A 175 23.13 -30.25 62.83
N ASN A 176 22.91 -30.12 64.14
CA ASN A 176 21.83 -29.31 64.70
C ASN A 176 22.16 -27.81 64.64
N HIS A 177 23.44 -27.46 64.71
CA HIS A 177 23.94 -26.09 64.63
C HIS A 177 24.88 -25.91 63.44
N THR A 178 24.82 -24.74 62.81
CA THR A 178 25.77 -24.39 61.75
C THR A 178 27.03 -23.83 62.40
N ILE A 179 28.18 -24.43 62.13
CA ILE A 179 29.48 -24.01 62.66
C ILE A 179 30.37 -23.64 61.47
N MET A 180 30.86 -22.41 61.48
CA MET A 180 31.80 -21.86 60.50
C MET A 180 33.12 -21.61 61.21
N GLU A 181 34.17 -22.33 60.82
CA GLU A 181 35.54 -22.19 61.35
C GLU A 181 36.43 -21.73 60.18
N GLU A 182 37.25 -20.69 60.38
CA GLU A 182 38.23 -20.20 59.38
C GLU A 182 37.62 -19.87 58.00
N ASN A 183 36.38 -19.37 57.95
CA ASN A 183 35.59 -19.12 56.73
C ASN A 183 35.19 -20.39 55.94
N ARG A 184 35.26 -21.57 56.56
CA ARG A 184 34.79 -22.84 55.99
C ARG A 184 33.60 -23.38 56.76
N PHE A 185 32.64 -23.97 56.04
CA PHE A 185 31.54 -24.72 56.66
C PHE A 185 32.03 -26.07 57.17
N LYS A 186 32.06 -26.24 58.50
CA LYS A 186 32.35 -27.54 59.14
C LYS A 186 31.11 -28.41 59.23
N THR A 187 30.00 -27.81 59.68
CA THR A 187 28.67 -28.44 59.71
C THR A 187 27.59 -27.43 59.42
N ILE A 188 26.51 -27.84 58.73
CA ILE A 188 25.34 -27.00 58.45
C ILE A 188 24.09 -27.53 59.16
N SER A 189 23.27 -26.61 59.69
CA SER A 189 21.97 -26.97 60.26
C SER A 189 20.98 -27.40 59.18
N ARG A 190 20.14 -28.42 59.45
CA ARG A 190 19.07 -28.85 58.53
C ARG A 190 18.17 -27.71 58.04
N PRO A 191 17.63 -26.82 58.88
CA PRO A 191 16.76 -25.74 58.38
C PRO A 191 17.49 -24.78 57.44
N ARG A 192 18.77 -24.44 57.71
CA ARG A 192 19.55 -23.57 56.83
C ARG A 192 19.87 -24.27 55.50
N LEU A 193 20.20 -25.55 55.53
CA LEU A 193 20.40 -26.34 54.31
C LEU A 193 19.12 -26.36 53.47
N VAL A 194 17.96 -26.63 54.07
CA VAL A 194 16.67 -26.61 53.36
C VAL A 194 16.39 -25.23 52.75
N LEU A 195 16.62 -24.14 53.48
CA LEU A 195 16.46 -22.77 52.95
C LEU A 195 17.37 -22.50 51.75
N LEU A 196 18.64 -22.92 51.81
CA LEU A 196 19.58 -22.79 50.69
C LEU A 196 19.17 -23.63 49.49
N LEU A 197 18.72 -24.87 49.71
CA LEU A 197 18.24 -25.74 48.64
C LEU A 197 16.98 -25.17 47.99
N ILE A 198 16.05 -24.61 48.77
CA ILE A 198 14.86 -23.91 48.24
C ILE A 198 15.28 -22.70 47.42
N ALA A 199 16.19 -21.86 47.93
CA ALA A 199 16.68 -20.68 47.21
C ALA A 199 17.29 -21.07 45.84
N HIS A 200 18.14 -22.09 45.80
CA HIS A 200 18.73 -22.57 44.54
C HIS A 200 17.70 -23.25 43.63
N ALA A 201 16.70 -23.95 44.18
CA ALA A 201 15.61 -24.53 43.39
C ALA A 201 14.75 -23.45 42.72
N VAL A 202 14.45 -22.35 43.42
CA VAL A 202 13.74 -21.20 42.84
C VAL A 202 14.59 -20.51 41.78
N ARG A 203 15.89 -20.30 42.02
CA ARG A 203 16.81 -19.77 41.01
C ARG A 203 16.84 -20.64 39.75
N PHE A 204 16.91 -21.97 39.93
CA PHE A 204 16.89 -22.93 38.84
C PHE A 204 15.58 -22.89 38.04
N SER A 205 14.42 -22.79 38.72
CA SER A 205 13.13 -22.71 38.03
C SER A 205 12.96 -21.40 37.27
N LEU A 206 13.42 -20.27 37.82
CA LEU A 206 13.43 -18.98 37.15
C LEU A 206 14.33 -18.98 35.91
N ALA A 207 15.53 -19.56 36.01
CA ALA A 207 16.44 -19.70 34.86
C ALA A 207 15.81 -20.54 33.73
N TRP A 208 15.11 -21.63 34.05
CA TRP A 208 14.37 -22.41 33.04
C TRP A 208 13.18 -21.65 32.44
N ALA A 209 12.43 -20.92 33.26
CA ALA A 209 11.32 -20.10 32.79
C ALA A 209 11.80 -18.97 31.85
N LEU A 210 12.94 -18.34 32.17
CA LEU A 210 13.63 -17.37 31.32
C LEU A 210 14.16 -18.02 30.03
N LEU A 211 14.70 -19.25 30.10
CA LEU A 211 15.13 -19.98 28.91
C LEU A 211 13.99 -20.10 27.89
N PHE A 212 12.85 -20.64 28.35
CA PHE A 212 11.71 -20.89 27.49
C PHE A 212 11.12 -19.60 26.92
N SER A 213 10.83 -18.63 27.80
CA SER A 213 10.23 -17.35 27.39
C SER A 213 11.17 -16.50 26.53
N GLY A 214 12.47 -16.50 26.82
CA GLY A 214 13.47 -15.77 26.03
C GLY A 214 13.67 -16.36 24.63
N VAL A 215 13.72 -17.69 24.49
CA VAL A 215 13.76 -18.32 23.15
C VAL A 215 12.49 -18.00 22.35
N GLN A 216 11.31 -18.04 23.00
CA GLN A 216 10.05 -17.69 22.36
C GLN A 216 10.02 -16.21 21.92
N TRP A 217 10.52 -15.29 22.74
CA TRP A 217 10.57 -13.86 22.41
C TRP A 217 11.52 -13.58 21.24
N LEU A 218 12.72 -14.17 21.25
CA LEU A 218 13.68 -14.04 20.13
C LEU A 218 13.09 -14.59 18.83
N ALA A 219 12.48 -15.77 18.88
CA ALA A 219 11.89 -16.39 17.70
C ALA A 219 10.69 -15.61 17.12
N ARG A 220 10.02 -14.77 17.90
CA ARG A 220 8.93 -13.90 17.40
C ARG A 220 9.41 -12.55 16.85
N THR A 221 10.68 -12.23 17.00
CA THR A 221 11.22 -10.95 16.56
C THR A 221 11.52 -11.00 15.05
N THR A 222 10.73 -10.30 14.24
CA THR A 222 10.84 -10.31 12.77
C THR A 222 11.83 -9.29 12.20
N SER A 223 12.13 -8.25 12.97
CA SER A 223 13.09 -7.21 12.62
C SER A 223 14.51 -7.61 13.05
N ILE A 224 15.44 -7.61 12.09
CA ILE A 224 16.85 -7.98 12.30
C ILE A 224 17.52 -7.08 13.35
N VAL A 225 17.19 -5.79 13.36
CA VAL A 225 17.77 -4.81 14.31
C VAL A 225 17.27 -5.09 15.73
N ASP A 226 15.97 -5.34 15.87
CA ASP A 226 15.34 -5.59 17.17
C ASP A 226 15.80 -6.92 17.76
N LEU A 227 16.11 -7.91 16.93
CA LEU A 227 16.58 -9.22 17.35
C LEU A 227 17.88 -9.15 18.16
N ILE A 228 18.86 -8.36 17.71
CA ILE A 228 20.13 -8.19 18.43
C ILE A 228 19.89 -7.48 19.76
N LEU A 229 19.07 -6.41 19.75
CA LEU A 229 18.72 -5.65 20.95
C LEU A 229 18.01 -6.53 22.00
N ASN A 230 17.05 -7.35 21.56
CA ASN A 230 16.30 -8.26 22.42
C ASN A 230 17.23 -9.35 23.02
N ALA A 231 18.18 -9.87 22.23
CA ALA A 231 19.15 -10.86 22.72
C ALA A 231 20.07 -10.29 23.82
N VAL A 232 20.55 -9.06 23.64
CA VAL A 232 21.38 -8.37 24.66
C VAL A 232 20.56 -8.05 25.91
N ALA A 233 19.31 -7.58 25.74
CA ALA A 233 18.42 -7.31 26.86
C ALA A 233 18.17 -8.57 27.71
N LEU A 234 17.92 -9.71 27.06
CA LEU A 234 17.75 -11.00 27.73
C LEU A 234 18.99 -11.43 28.52
N ALA A 235 20.19 -11.22 27.96
CA ALA A 235 21.44 -11.48 28.69
C ALA A 235 21.55 -10.58 29.94
N GLY A 236 21.19 -9.30 29.82
CA GLY A 236 21.16 -8.37 30.95
C GLY A 236 20.18 -8.77 32.06
N ILE A 237 19.01 -9.34 31.71
CA ILE A 237 18.03 -9.82 32.70
C ILE A 237 18.58 -11.00 33.52
N LEU A 238 19.41 -11.87 32.92
CA LEU A 238 20.02 -13.00 33.64
C LEU A 238 21.04 -12.55 34.69
N GLU A 239 21.74 -11.43 34.47
CA GLU A 239 22.79 -10.91 35.38
C GLU A 239 22.24 -9.97 36.46
N ILE A 240 20.92 -9.74 36.48
CA ILE A 240 20.33 -8.70 37.34
C ILE A 240 20.50 -9.01 38.83
N ASP A 241 20.51 -10.27 39.25
CA ASP A 241 20.74 -10.62 40.65
C ASP A 241 22.19 -10.39 41.09
N GLU A 242 23.14 -10.52 40.17
CA GLU A 242 24.55 -10.21 40.42
C GLU A 242 24.74 -8.70 40.55
N PHE A 243 24.13 -7.90 39.67
CA PHE A 243 24.15 -6.44 39.80
C PHE A 243 23.47 -5.98 41.10
N PHE A 244 22.34 -6.57 41.45
CA PHE A 244 21.63 -6.25 42.69
C PHE A 244 22.45 -6.63 43.91
N PHE A 245 23.15 -7.77 43.87
CA PHE A 245 24.08 -8.19 44.92
C PHE A 245 25.23 -7.19 45.10
N VAL A 246 25.96 -6.89 44.03
CA VAL A 246 27.14 -6.02 44.08
C VAL A 246 26.78 -4.59 44.50
N ALA A 247 25.64 -4.07 44.04
CA ALA A 247 25.24 -2.70 44.31
C ALA A 247 24.67 -2.52 45.72
N MET A 248 23.86 -3.47 46.21
CA MET A 248 23.01 -3.24 47.38
C MET A 248 23.40 -4.06 48.61
N VAL A 249 24.14 -5.18 48.51
CA VAL A 249 24.42 -5.99 49.70
C VAL A 249 25.41 -5.26 50.63
N PRO A 250 25.18 -5.24 51.98
CA PRO A 250 26.11 -4.62 52.90
C PRO A 250 27.53 -5.18 52.77
N THR A 251 28.53 -4.30 52.75
CA THR A 251 29.94 -4.67 52.51
C THR A 251 30.43 -5.78 53.44
N LYS A 252 29.96 -5.83 54.70
CA LYS A 252 30.31 -6.91 55.64
C LYS A 252 29.81 -8.28 55.18
N VAL A 253 28.58 -8.34 54.67
CA VAL A 253 27.97 -9.58 54.16
C VAL A 253 28.63 -9.98 52.84
N GLN A 254 28.92 -9.01 51.97
CA GLN A 254 29.67 -9.23 50.73
C GLN A 254 31.08 -9.80 51.02
N MET A 255 31.82 -9.18 51.95
CA MET A 255 33.12 -9.68 52.40
C MET A 255 33.03 -11.06 53.05
N ALA A 256 31.96 -11.36 53.78
CA ALA A 256 31.74 -12.68 54.36
C ALA A 256 31.58 -13.74 53.26
N ILE A 257 30.80 -13.46 52.21
CA ILE A 257 30.63 -14.37 51.06
C ILE A 257 31.94 -14.52 50.27
N GLN A 258 32.66 -13.41 50.03
CA GLN A 258 33.92 -13.41 49.30
C GLN A 258 35.03 -14.21 50.00
N LYS A 259 35.04 -14.18 51.34
CA LYS A 259 35.99 -14.91 52.20
C LYS A 259 35.65 -16.39 52.37
N LEU A 260 34.45 -16.85 51.97
CA LEU A 260 34.10 -18.26 52.09
C LEU A 260 35.09 -19.11 51.30
N GLU A 261 35.70 -20.08 51.97
CA GLU A 261 36.58 -21.04 51.33
C GLU A 261 35.77 -21.93 50.34
N PRO A 262 36.36 -22.28 49.19
CA PRO A 262 35.73 -23.20 48.25
C PRO A 262 35.38 -24.55 48.89
N ILE A 263 34.22 -25.08 48.56
CA ILE A 263 33.78 -26.40 49.02
C ILE A 263 34.45 -27.45 48.12
N LYS A 264 35.17 -28.39 48.74
CA LYS A 264 35.81 -29.51 48.05
C LYS A 264 34.77 -30.58 47.70
N VAL A 265 34.55 -30.80 46.41
CA VAL A 265 33.65 -31.85 45.90
C VAL A 265 34.48 -32.94 45.23
N THR A 266 34.20 -34.20 45.56
CA THR A 266 34.88 -35.34 44.93
C THR A 266 34.30 -35.63 43.56
N TYR A 267 35.12 -35.54 42.51
CA TYR A 267 34.71 -35.84 41.14
C TYR A 267 35.15 -37.26 40.75
N LYS A 268 34.20 -38.06 40.28
CA LYS A 268 34.46 -39.39 39.69
C LYS A 268 34.51 -39.27 38.17
N LYS A 269 35.39 -40.04 37.52
CA LYS A 269 35.54 -40.05 36.05
C LYS A 269 34.22 -40.30 35.29
N SER A 270 33.41 -41.25 35.73
CA SER A 270 32.09 -41.55 35.13
C SER A 270 31.10 -40.38 35.23
N HIS A 271 31.30 -39.46 36.17
CA HIS A 271 30.49 -38.26 36.31
C HIS A 271 30.80 -37.26 35.18
N SER A 272 32.09 -37.04 34.90
CA SER A 272 32.56 -36.17 33.82
C SER A 272 32.05 -36.61 32.44
N GLU A 273 32.06 -37.92 32.17
CA GLU A 273 31.53 -38.50 30.93
C GLU A 273 30.01 -38.22 30.80
N ARG A 274 29.23 -38.45 31.85
CA ARG A 274 27.79 -38.15 31.87
C ARG A 274 27.52 -36.66 31.71
N GLU A 275 28.31 -35.80 32.34
CA GLU A 275 28.20 -34.35 32.21
C GLU A 275 28.46 -33.92 30.76
N SER A 276 29.48 -34.47 30.11
CA SER A 276 29.80 -34.20 28.70
C SER A 276 28.68 -34.64 27.76
N VAL A 277 28.06 -35.80 28.02
CA VAL A 277 26.88 -36.26 27.26
C VAL A 277 25.70 -35.32 27.45
N ILE A 278 25.44 -34.86 28.68
CA ILE A 278 24.38 -33.89 28.97
C ILE A 278 24.65 -32.56 28.25
N HIS A 279 25.89 -32.07 28.23
CA HIS A 279 26.29 -30.88 27.47
C HIS A 279 26.01 -31.04 25.98
N GLY A 280 26.40 -32.19 25.41
CA GLY A 280 26.16 -32.50 24.01
C GLY A 280 24.67 -32.55 23.66
N ILE A 281 23.85 -33.18 24.50
CA ILE A 281 22.39 -33.23 24.33
C ILE A 281 21.79 -31.84 24.46
N PHE A 282 22.18 -31.06 25.47
CA PHE A 282 21.68 -29.70 25.65
C PHE A 282 21.98 -28.82 24.45
N LEU A 283 23.22 -28.84 23.95
CA LEU A 283 23.63 -28.07 22.77
C LEU A 283 22.85 -28.51 21.53
N LEU A 284 22.67 -29.82 21.32
CA LEU A 284 21.90 -30.35 20.21
C LEU A 284 20.43 -29.91 20.30
N CYS A 285 19.80 -30.02 21.47
CA CYS A 285 18.43 -29.56 21.69
C CYS A 285 18.27 -28.05 21.53
N ALA A 286 19.23 -27.25 22.02
CA ALA A 286 19.25 -25.80 21.89
C ALA A 286 19.34 -25.32 20.43
N ILE A 287 19.88 -26.14 19.54
CA ILE A 287 19.94 -25.87 18.10
C ILE A 287 18.69 -26.43 17.40
N LEU A 288 18.40 -27.72 17.57
CA LEU A 288 17.38 -28.40 16.79
C LEU A 288 15.95 -27.98 17.19
N LEU A 289 15.65 -27.81 18.48
CA LEU A 289 14.29 -27.53 18.91
C LEU A 289 13.81 -26.14 18.43
N PRO A 290 14.55 -25.03 18.64
CA PRO A 290 14.11 -23.73 18.14
C PRO A 290 14.06 -23.67 16.61
N TRP A 291 14.97 -24.37 15.93
CA TRP A 291 14.95 -24.47 14.47
C TRP A 291 13.64 -25.09 13.97
N PHE A 292 13.33 -26.33 14.39
CA PHE A 292 12.18 -27.07 13.87
C PHE A 292 10.83 -26.59 14.41
N LEU A 293 10.77 -26.14 15.67
CA LEU A 293 9.50 -25.79 16.31
C LEU A 293 9.12 -24.32 16.18
N LEU A 294 10.09 -23.43 15.94
CA LEU A 294 9.84 -21.98 15.93
C LEU A 294 10.25 -21.33 14.61
N LEU A 295 11.50 -21.49 14.18
CA LEU A 295 12.01 -20.71 13.03
C LEU A 295 11.58 -21.24 11.66
N GLU A 296 11.55 -22.55 11.46
CA GLU A 296 11.05 -23.12 10.20
C GLU A 296 9.56 -22.81 10.00
N PRO A 297 8.66 -23.01 10.99
CA PRO A 297 7.27 -22.56 10.89
C PRO A 297 7.14 -21.06 10.63
N LEU A 298 7.90 -20.21 11.35
CA LEU A 298 7.88 -18.76 11.11
C LEU A 298 8.29 -18.41 9.68
N SER A 299 9.32 -19.09 9.14
CA SER A 299 9.79 -18.85 7.76
C SER A 299 8.71 -19.19 6.74
N MET A 300 8.00 -20.30 6.96
CA MET A 300 6.87 -20.72 6.12
C MET A 300 5.69 -19.74 6.23
N GLU A 301 5.35 -19.28 7.43
CA GLU A 301 4.28 -18.30 7.64
C GLU A 301 4.63 -16.94 7.01
N MET A 302 5.88 -16.48 7.10
CA MET A 302 6.35 -15.27 6.42
C MET A 302 6.24 -15.37 4.90
N LEU A 303 6.62 -16.52 4.34
CA LEU A 303 6.47 -16.78 2.91
C LEU A 303 4.98 -16.81 2.51
N GLU A 304 4.14 -17.43 3.32
CA GLU A 304 2.69 -17.48 3.09
C GLU A 304 2.06 -16.09 3.15
N VAL A 305 2.44 -15.24 4.10
CA VAL A 305 2.02 -13.82 4.12
C VAL A 305 2.39 -13.13 2.80
N LYS A 306 3.62 -13.34 2.31
CA LYS A 306 4.05 -12.79 1.02
C LYS A 306 3.21 -13.34 -0.13
N HIS A 307 2.88 -14.63 -0.16
CA HIS A 307 1.98 -15.21 -1.16
C HIS A 307 0.59 -14.56 -1.12
N GLN A 308 -0.03 -14.48 0.06
CA GLN A 308 -1.36 -13.89 0.21
C GLN A 308 -1.41 -12.41 -0.23
N MET A 309 -0.33 -11.67 -0.04
CA MET A 309 -0.27 -10.25 -0.42
C MET A 309 0.13 -10.02 -1.87
N CYS A 310 1.09 -10.78 -2.39
CA CYS A 310 1.82 -10.45 -3.60
C CYS A 310 1.77 -11.52 -4.69
N ASP A 311 1.23 -12.70 -4.44
CA ASP A 311 1.10 -13.70 -5.50
C ASP A 311 -0.03 -13.35 -6.48
N GLY A 312 0.05 -13.88 -7.69
CA GLY A 312 -0.92 -13.68 -8.77
C GLY A 312 -0.91 -12.28 -9.39
N ILE A 313 -2.03 -11.92 -10.01
CA ILE A 313 -2.18 -10.66 -10.75
C ILE A 313 -2.28 -9.50 -9.74
N GLN A 314 -1.43 -8.50 -9.89
CA GLN A 314 -1.41 -7.32 -9.01
C GLN A 314 -2.00 -6.08 -9.69
N ASN A 315 -1.90 -6.02 -11.01
CA ASN A 315 -2.20 -4.83 -11.80
C ASN A 315 -3.69 -4.69 -12.18
N PHE A 316 -4.57 -4.71 -11.20
CA PHE A 316 -5.97 -4.35 -11.42
C PHE A 316 -6.60 -3.71 -10.18
N VAL A 317 -7.68 -2.99 -10.40
CA VAL A 317 -8.58 -2.48 -9.35
C VAL A 317 -10.02 -2.83 -9.66
N ILE A 318 -10.86 -2.83 -8.62
CA ILE A 318 -12.29 -3.11 -8.68
C ILE A 318 -13.03 -1.92 -8.07
N ALA A 319 -14.12 -1.52 -8.71
CA ALA A 319 -15.10 -0.57 -8.18
C ALA A 319 -16.49 -1.20 -8.20
N TYR A 320 -17.32 -0.91 -7.19
CA TYR A 320 -18.73 -1.28 -7.21
C TYR A 320 -19.56 -0.08 -7.69
N ASN A 321 -20.19 -0.22 -8.85
CA ASN A 321 -21.16 0.76 -9.32
C ASN A 321 -22.53 0.43 -8.70
N ALA A 322 -22.97 1.28 -7.77
CA ALA A 322 -24.19 1.08 -7.00
C ALA A 322 -25.47 1.25 -7.84
N GLU A 323 -25.43 2.04 -8.92
CA GLU A 323 -26.61 2.31 -9.76
C GLU A 323 -26.97 1.10 -10.61
N VAL A 324 -25.97 0.46 -11.21
CA VAL A 324 -26.15 -0.78 -12.00
C VAL A 324 -25.96 -2.05 -11.16
N GLN A 325 -25.65 -1.90 -9.87
CA GLN A 325 -25.41 -2.98 -8.91
C GLN A 325 -24.34 -4.00 -9.34
N MET A 326 -23.29 -3.53 -10.02
CA MET A 326 -22.25 -4.39 -10.61
C MET A 326 -20.84 -3.97 -10.18
N ALA A 327 -19.97 -4.95 -9.98
CA ALA A 327 -18.54 -4.71 -9.83
C ALA A 327 -17.89 -4.59 -11.23
N VAL A 328 -17.13 -3.52 -11.44
CA VAL A 328 -16.36 -3.28 -12.66
C VAL A 328 -14.87 -3.33 -12.33
N GLY A 329 -14.08 -3.95 -13.21
CA GLY A 329 -12.63 -4.06 -13.07
C GLY A 329 -11.91 -3.15 -14.05
N TYR A 330 -10.76 -2.63 -13.65
CA TYR A 330 -9.84 -1.88 -14.51
C TYR A 330 -8.44 -2.47 -14.39
N VAL A 331 -7.80 -2.77 -15.53
CA VAL A 331 -6.42 -3.26 -15.58
C VAL A 331 -5.48 -2.05 -15.44
N THR A 332 -4.69 -2.05 -14.38
CA THR A 332 -3.74 -0.98 -14.07
C THR A 332 -2.39 -1.22 -14.74
N THR A 333 -1.50 -0.24 -14.67
CA THR A 333 -0.12 -0.38 -15.14
C THR A 333 0.66 -1.39 -14.28
N ASN A 334 1.55 -2.16 -14.91
CA ASN A 334 2.29 -3.29 -14.32
C ASN A 334 3.56 -2.87 -13.56
N GLU A 335 4.10 -1.72 -13.88
CA GLU A 335 5.37 -1.24 -13.34
C GLU A 335 5.16 0.16 -12.78
N LEU A 336 5.88 0.48 -11.70
CA LEU A 336 6.28 1.85 -11.41
C LEU A 336 7.11 2.34 -12.60
N LYS A 337 6.45 2.72 -13.70
CA LYS A 337 7.11 3.27 -14.87
C LYS A 337 7.70 4.61 -14.46
N ASN A 338 8.99 4.61 -14.14
CA ASN A 338 9.75 5.84 -13.94
C ASN A 338 9.88 6.68 -15.22
N GLU A 339 9.37 6.23 -16.38
CA GLU A 339 9.64 6.87 -17.68
C GLU A 339 8.49 7.72 -18.24
N ILE A 340 7.24 7.54 -17.81
CA ILE A 340 6.12 8.35 -18.31
C ILE A 340 5.32 8.84 -17.11
N GLU A 341 5.71 10.01 -16.62
CA GLU A 341 4.91 10.77 -15.65
C GLU A 341 3.51 10.97 -16.22
N THR A 342 2.47 10.80 -15.41
CA THR A 342 1.12 11.15 -15.86
C THR A 342 0.96 12.66 -15.95
N LEU A 343 -0.09 13.13 -16.64
CA LEU A 343 -0.34 14.58 -16.73
C LEU A 343 -0.38 15.23 -15.34
N SER A 344 -0.96 14.56 -14.35
CA SER A 344 -1.03 15.05 -12.97
C SER A 344 0.33 15.06 -12.30
N GLU A 345 1.15 14.02 -12.50
CA GLU A 345 2.52 13.96 -11.96
C GLU A 345 3.40 15.03 -12.59
N PHE A 346 3.35 15.17 -13.92
CA PHE A 346 4.07 16.19 -14.67
C PHE A 346 3.61 17.61 -14.29
N ALA A 347 2.30 17.81 -14.10
CA ALA A 347 1.74 19.05 -13.58
C ALA A 347 2.30 19.39 -12.19
N VAL A 348 2.33 18.41 -11.28
CA VAL A 348 2.92 18.57 -9.95
C VAL A 348 4.42 18.83 -10.04
N ASP A 349 5.18 18.06 -10.82
CA ASP A 349 6.62 18.22 -10.97
C ASP A 349 6.98 19.61 -11.51
N SER A 350 6.24 20.07 -12.52
CA SER A 350 6.42 21.39 -13.13
C SER A 350 6.18 22.57 -12.17
N PHE A 351 5.46 22.34 -11.06
CA PHE A 351 4.98 23.41 -10.18
C PHE A 351 5.38 23.27 -8.70
N LYS A 352 5.74 22.08 -8.20
CA LYS A 352 5.96 21.82 -6.75
C LYS A 352 7.04 22.67 -6.07
N HIS A 353 7.99 23.19 -6.84
CA HIS A 353 9.06 24.09 -6.35
C HIS A 353 8.86 25.56 -6.76
N LYS A 354 7.70 25.90 -7.31
CA LYS A 354 7.36 27.24 -7.76
C LYS A 354 6.71 28.04 -6.64
N SER A 355 6.83 29.36 -6.74
CA SER A 355 6.22 30.32 -5.79
C SER A 355 4.74 30.52 -6.08
N GLU A 356 4.00 31.12 -5.13
CA GLU A 356 2.58 31.50 -5.34
C GLU A 356 2.37 32.50 -6.48
N ILE A 357 3.43 33.19 -6.92
CA ILE A 357 3.41 34.16 -8.02
C ILE A 357 3.51 33.45 -9.37
N ASP A 358 4.13 32.27 -9.40
CA ASP A 358 4.28 31.49 -10.62
C ASP A 358 2.93 30.90 -11.04
N MET A 359 2.66 30.90 -12.34
CA MET A 359 1.43 30.35 -12.88
C MET A 359 1.64 28.89 -13.32
N PRO A 360 0.72 27.97 -12.98
CA PRO A 360 0.82 26.59 -13.41
C PRO A 360 0.66 26.46 -14.93
N LYS A 361 1.46 25.57 -15.53
CA LYS A 361 1.48 25.34 -16.98
C LYS A 361 0.45 24.32 -17.47
N TYR A 362 0.06 23.36 -16.65
CA TYR A 362 -0.72 22.17 -17.06
C TYR A 362 -2.03 22.01 -16.29
N PHE A 363 -2.36 22.98 -15.43
CA PHE A 363 -3.59 22.96 -14.65
C PHE A 363 -4.04 24.39 -14.32
N ASN A 364 -5.32 24.53 -13.97
CA ASN A 364 -5.88 25.80 -13.54
C ASN A 364 -5.87 25.87 -12.00
N MET A 365 -5.29 26.94 -11.46
CA MET A 365 -5.35 27.21 -10.02
C MET A 365 -6.69 27.87 -9.67
N LEU A 366 -7.43 27.28 -8.73
CA LEU A 366 -8.74 27.76 -8.29
C LEU A 366 -8.61 28.43 -6.91
N ARG A 367 -9.40 29.49 -6.66
CA ARG A 367 -9.19 30.37 -5.50
C ARG A 367 -9.81 29.82 -4.22
N SER A 368 -10.79 28.92 -4.34
CA SER A 368 -11.48 28.33 -3.20
C SER A 368 -11.62 26.82 -3.33
N LYS A 369 -11.74 26.14 -2.19
CA LYS A 369 -12.05 24.72 -2.14
C LYS A 369 -13.38 24.40 -2.82
N TYR A 370 -14.36 25.29 -2.73
CA TYR A 370 -15.67 25.12 -3.37
C TYR A 370 -15.55 25.15 -4.89
N GLU A 371 -14.81 26.12 -5.45
CA GLU A 371 -14.51 26.17 -6.89
C GLU A 371 -13.74 24.93 -7.34
N PHE A 372 -12.76 24.47 -6.55
CA PHE A 372 -11.99 23.26 -6.83
C PHE A 372 -12.84 21.99 -6.89
N GLU A 373 -13.66 21.73 -5.87
CA GLU A 373 -14.53 20.55 -5.86
C GLU A 373 -15.56 20.64 -6.99
N GLY A 374 -16.12 21.83 -7.23
CA GLY A 374 -17.04 22.08 -8.33
C GLY A 374 -16.41 21.79 -9.69
N ALA A 375 -15.17 22.22 -9.93
CA ALA A 375 -14.44 21.94 -11.17
C ALA A 375 -14.04 20.46 -11.32
N ARG A 376 -13.69 19.79 -10.21
CA ARG A 376 -13.26 18.37 -10.20
C ARG A 376 -14.36 17.41 -10.64
N ILE A 377 -15.60 17.69 -10.29
CA ILE A 377 -16.75 16.82 -10.59
C ILE A 377 -17.56 17.28 -11.81
N ARG A 378 -17.23 18.44 -12.38
CA ARG A 378 -17.97 19.03 -13.49
C ARG A 378 -17.90 18.15 -14.73
N SER A 379 -19.04 17.91 -15.34
CA SER A 379 -19.12 17.23 -16.64
C SER A 379 -18.58 18.13 -17.75
N MET A 380 -18.26 17.54 -18.90
CA MET A 380 -17.80 18.32 -20.06
C MET A 380 -18.88 19.29 -20.59
N ALA A 381 -20.16 18.93 -20.51
CA ALA A 381 -21.25 19.83 -20.90
C ALA A 381 -21.35 21.04 -19.96
N GLU A 382 -21.32 20.81 -18.64
CA GLU A 382 -21.32 21.91 -17.67
C GLU A 382 -20.07 22.80 -17.82
N GLU A 383 -18.90 22.24 -18.17
CA GLU A 383 -17.69 23.02 -18.46
C GLU A 383 -17.82 23.84 -19.75
N ALA A 384 -18.48 23.30 -20.78
CA ALA A 384 -18.80 23.98 -22.02
C ALA A 384 -19.81 25.13 -21.83
N GLU A 385 -20.74 24.98 -20.89
CA GLU A 385 -21.72 26.01 -20.51
C GLU A 385 -21.09 27.09 -19.61
N TYR A 386 -20.19 26.70 -18.70
CA TYR A 386 -19.56 27.60 -17.72
C TYR A 386 -18.79 28.76 -18.37
N PHE A 387 -18.26 28.55 -19.58
CA PHE A 387 -17.63 29.61 -20.37
C PHE A 387 -18.52 30.00 -21.55
N PRO A 388 -19.26 31.12 -21.45
CA PRO A 388 -20.23 31.53 -22.46
C PRO A 388 -19.56 32.20 -23.66
N PHE A 389 -18.55 31.57 -24.24
CA PHE A 389 -17.85 32.03 -25.44
C PHE A 389 -17.07 30.89 -26.11
N CYS A 390 -16.74 31.08 -27.40
CA CYS A 390 -15.94 30.10 -28.13
C CYS A 390 -14.44 30.40 -27.90
N TRP A 391 -13.75 29.51 -27.17
CA TRP A 391 -12.37 29.74 -26.70
C TRP A 391 -11.41 30.16 -27.81
N GLN A 392 -11.39 29.42 -28.91
CA GLN A 392 -10.53 29.73 -30.04
C GLN A 392 -10.81 31.13 -30.59
N THR A 393 -12.04 31.41 -31.05
CA THR A 393 -12.37 32.67 -31.75
C THR A 393 -12.30 33.89 -30.84
N GLU A 394 -12.60 33.74 -29.55
CA GLU A 394 -12.66 34.88 -28.63
C GLU A 394 -11.33 35.16 -27.91
N VAL A 395 -10.48 34.13 -27.71
CA VAL A 395 -9.21 34.27 -26.97
C VAL A 395 -7.99 34.20 -27.88
N LEU A 396 -7.98 33.34 -28.91
CA LEU A 396 -6.81 33.14 -29.79
C LEU A 396 -6.83 33.97 -31.08
N HIS A 397 -7.98 34.47 -31.51
CA HIS A 397 -8.03 35.31 -32.71
C HIS A 397 -7.83 36.79 -32.36
N PRO A 398 -7.11 37.57 -33.19
CA PRO A 398 -6.90 39.01 -32.99
C PRO A 398 -8.18 39.85 -32.87
N ASN A 399 -9.28 39.36 -33.44
CA ASN A 399 -10.58 40.03 -33.43
C ASN A 399 -11.49 39.58 -32.27
N GLY A 400 -11.04 38.63 -31.44
CA GLY A 400 -11.80 38.10 -30.32
C GLY A 400 -11.91 39.08 -29.16
N SER A 401 -13.01 39.02 -28.41
CA SER A 401 -13.30 39.92 -27.29
C SER A 401 -12.30 39.81 -26.14
N PHE A 402 -11.62 38.67 -26.03
CA PHE A 402 -10.63 38.36 -25.01
C PHE A 402 -9.21 38.22 -25.58
N TRP A 403 -8.97 38.69 -26.81
CA TRP A 403 -7.63 38.78 -27.36
C TRP A 403 -6.72 39.61 -26.44
N ASN A 404 -5.53 39.09 -26.12
CA ASN A 404 -4.59 39.66 -25.15
C ASN A 404 -5.12 39.79 -23.70
N HIS A 405 -6.25 39.17 -23.33
CA HIS A 405 -6.70 39.17 -21.94
C HIS A 405 -5.89 38.15 -21.12
N GLU A 406 -4.93 38.65 -20.33
CA GLU A 406 -3.91 37.85 -19.63
C GLU A 406 -4.44 36.56 -18.96
N ASN A 407 -5.49 36.65 -18.14
CA ASN A 407 -6.03 35.48 -17.44
C ASN A 407 -6.64 34.44 -18.41
N MET A 408 -7.34 34.88 -19.45
CA MET A 408 -7.98 33.98 -20.42
C MET A 408 -6.92 33.34 -21.31
N THR A 409 -5.93 34.12 -21.75
CA THR A 409 -4.79 33.59 -22.50
C THR A 409 -4.02 32.55 -21.69
N LYS A 410 -3.82 32.76 -20.38
CA LYS A 410 -3.16 31.78 -19.50
C LYS A 410 -3.97 30.49 -19.33
N ILE A 411 -5.29 30.58 -19.10
CA ILE A 411 -6.17 29.41 -19.02
C ILE A 411 -6.13 28.64 -20.35
N MET A 412 -6.23 29.36 -21.47
CA MET A 412 -6.17 28.79 -22.81
C MET A 412 -4.82 28.10 -23.06
N GLN A 413 -3.71 28.74 -22.71
CA GLN A 413 -2.38 28.15 -22.85
C GLN A 413 -2.22 26.91 -21.98
N SER A 414 -2.72 26.91 -20.75
CA SER A 414 -2.68 25.72 -19.90
C SER A 414 -3.43 24.55 -20.53
N ARG A 415 -4.59 24.81 -21.14
CA ARG A 415 -5.36 23.79 -21.85
C ARG A 415 -4.62 23.28 -23.09
N LEU A 416 -4.02 24.17 -23.88
CA LEU A 416 -3.21 23.79 -25.04
C LEU A 416 -1.99 22.94 -24.63
N ASN A 417 -1.31 23.29 -23.54
CA ASN A 417 -0.21 22.50 -23.00
C ASN A 417 -0.67 21.09 -22.56
N THR A 418 -1.83 21.00 -21.91
CA THR A 418 -2.44 19.71 -21.54
C THR A 418 -2.79 18.87 -22.78
N ILE A 419 -3.35 19.50 -23.82
CA ILE A 419 -3.66 18.83 -25.10
C ILE A 419 -2.35 18.38 -25.78
N ALA A 420 -1.33 19.24 -25.81
CA ALA A 420 -0.03 18.93 -26.39
C ALA A 420 0.61 17.73 -25.70
N PHE A 421 0.62 17.71 -24.37
CA PHE A 421 1.09 16.58 -23.57
C PHE A 421 0.35 15.29 -23.95
N LYS A 422 -0.98 15.32 -24.00
CA LYS A 422 -1.82 14.16 -24.32
C LYS A 422 -1.52 13.55 -25.70
N TYR A 423 -1.24 14.39 -26.70
CA TYR A 423 -0.99 13.96 -28.07
C TYR A 423 0.51 13.88 -28.41
N ASN A 424 1.39 14.00 -27.42
CA ASN A 424 2.85 14.00 -27.59
C ASN A 424 3.33 15.05 -28.62
N MET A 425 2.78 16.26 -28.51
CA MET A 425 3.08 17.42 -29.35
C MET A 425 3.90 18.46 -28.56
N PRO A 426 4.68 19.33 -29.24
CA PRO A 426 5.42 20.42 -28.59
C PRO A 426 4.54 21.38 -27.78
N GLU A 427 5.08 21.98 -26.70
CA GLU A 427 4.37 22.99 -25.87
C GLU A 427 3.89 24.22 -26.66
N ASN A 428 4.51 24.53 -27.80
CA ASN A 428 4.15 25.65 -28.67
C ASN A 428 3.15 25.29 -29.77
N SER A 429 2.53 24.11 -29.71
CA SER A 429 1.49 23.71 -30.67
C SER A 429 0.25 24.58 -30.58
N THR A 430 -0.32 24.85 -31.74
CA THR A 430 -1.51 25.66 -31.97
C THR A 430 -2.71 24.77 -32.28
N CYS A 431 -3.92 25.34 -32.33
CA CYS A 431 -5.12 24.59 -32.67
C CYS A 431 -5.01 23.85 -34.02
N ASP A 432 -4.33 24.45 -35.01
CA ASP A 432 -4.18 23.86 -36.34
C ASP A 432 -3.32 22.59 -36.33
N ASP A 433 -2.31 22.53 -35.46
CA ASP A 433 -1.47 21.33 -35.30
C ASP A 433 -2.28 20.13 -34.78
N PHE A 434 -3.41 20.39 -34.13
CA PHE A 434 -4.27 19.36 -33.55
C PHE A 434 -5.44 18.94 -34.45
N LEU A 435 -5.62 19.53 -35.63
CA LEU A 435 -6.71 19.23 -36.55
C LEU A 435 -6.94 17.71 -36.78
N PRO A 436 -5.89 16.87 -36.99
CA PRO A 436 -6.06 15.43 -37.19
C PRO A 436 -6.67 14.66 -36.00
N PHE A 437 -6.71 15.27 -34.80
CA PHE A 437 -7.20 14.64 -33.58
C PHE A 437 -8.63 15.06 -33.21
N CYS A 438 -9.19 16.08 -33.89
CA CYS A 438 -10.49 16.67 -33.55
C CYS A 438 -11.68 15.69 -33.56
N ASP A 439 -11.58 14.61 -34.34
CA ASP A 439 -12.66 13.63 -34.50
C ASP A 439 -12.47 12.38 -33.63
N ARG A 440 -11.43 12.36 -32.77
CA ARG A 440 -11.26 11.28 -31.80
C ARG A 440 -12.28 11.38 -30.66
N PRO A 441 -12.86 10.27 -30.17
CA PRO A 441 -13.86 10.30 -29.10
C PRO A 441 -13.36 11.01 -27.82
N ASP A 442 -12.07 10.88 -27.52
CA ASP A 442 -11.41 11.38 -26.32
C ASP A 442 -10.87 12.82 -26.45
N ALA A 443 -11.03 13.47 -27.61
CA ALA A 443 -10.55 14.83 -27.89
C ALA A 443 -11.47 15.95 -27.36
N ARG A 444 -12.12 15.74 -26.20
CA ARG A 444 -13.12 16.66 -25.65
C ARG A 444 -12.53 18.03 -25.28
N LEU A 445 -11.43 18.03 -24.53
CA LEU A 445 -10.74 19.27 -24.16
C LEU A 445 -10.19 20.01 -25.39
N LEU A 446 -9.77 19.27 -26.41
CA LEU A 446 -9.33 19.83 -27.69
C LEU A 446 -10.50 20.55 -28.38
N ARG A 447 -11.67 19.92 -28.51
CA ARG A 447 -12.85 20.57 -29.09
C ARG A 447 -13.33 21.78 -28.27
N LEU A 448 -13.15 21.76 -26.95
CA LEU A 448 -13.52 22.89 -26.08
C LEU A 448 -12.61 24.09 -26.31
N SER A 449 -11.32 23.82 -26.47
CA SER A 449 -10.30 24.85 -26.59
C SER A 449 -10.19 25.36 -28.04
N CYS A 450 -10.21 24.44 -29.00
CA CYS A 450 -10.03 24.64 -30.44
C CYS A 450 -11.32 24.39 -31.22
N GLY A 451 -12.42 24.96 -30.73
CA GLY A 451 -13.75 24.69 -31.30
C GLY A 451 -13.89 25.06 -32.77
N ASP A 452 -13.25 26.13 -33.22
CA ASP A 452 -13.34 26.58 -34.62
C ASP A 452 -12.55 25.65 -35.56
N THR A 453 -11.29 25.35 -35.23
CA THR A 453 -10.46 24.38 -35.98
C THR A 453 -11.10 23.00 -36.00
N CYS A 454 -11.70 22.57 -34.88
CA CYS A 454 -12.42 21.29 -34.83
C CYS A 454 -13.82 21.33 -35.44
N GLY A 455 -14.25 22.45 -36.05
CA GLY A 455 -15.53 22.57 -36.75
C GLY A 455 -16.77 22.69 -35.87
N CYS A 456 -16.65 22.95 -34.56
CA CYS A 456 -17.79 23.20 -33.67
C CYS A 456 -18.63 24.41 -34.12
N SER A 457 -18.01 25.37 -34.82
CA SER A 457 -18.64 26.60 -35.34
C SER A 457 -19.08 26.50 -36.82
N ASP A 458 -18.78 25.40 -37.51
CA ASP A 458 -19.01 25.24 -38.95
C ASP A 458 -20.13 24.22 -39.19
N PRO A 459 -21.28 24.62 -39.77
CA PRO A 459 -22.38 23.71 -40.01
C PRO A 459 -22.05 22.58 -40.99
N SER A 460 -21.06 22.78 -41.88
CA SER A 460 -20.64 21.82 -42.89
C SER A 460 -19.58 20.80 -42.42
N SER A 461 -19.07 20.98 -41.21
CA SER A 461 -18.10 20.05 -40.60
C SER A 461 -18.72 18.67 -40.35
N LEU A 462 -17.85 17.67 -40.17
CA LEU A 462 -18.24 16.33 -39.69
C LEU A 462 -19.15 16.46 -38.45
N PRO A 463 -20.38 15.90 -38.45
CA PRO A 463 -21.33 16.04 -37.34
C PRO A 463 -20.93 15.33 -36.04
N TRP A 464 -20.04 14.34 -36.10
CA TRP A 464 -19.61 13.59 -34.91
C TRP A 464 -18.93 14.50 -33.89
N TRP A 465 -19.31 14.32 -32.63
CA TRP A 465 -18.72 15.01 -31.48
C TRP A 465 -18.87 16.53 -31.53
N LYS A 466 -19.84 17.06 -32.30
CA LYS A 466 -20.13 18.50 -32.40
C LYS A 466 -21.29 18.88 -31.51
N VAL A 467 -21.17 18.52 -30.23
CA VAL A 467 -22.16 18.77 -29.17
C VAL A 467 -21.46 19.11 -27.85
N THR A 468 -22.21 19.66 -26.88
CA THR A 468 -21.68 20.17 -25.60
C THR A 468 -21.00 19.08 -24.77
N MET A 469 -21.65 17.92 -24.63
CA MET A 469 -21.17 16.74 -23.89
C MET A 469 -19.82 16.21 -24.39
N THR A 470 -19.47 16.53 -25.63
CA THR A 470 -18.27 16.02 -26.30
C THR A 470 -17.21 17.10 -26.46
N GLY A 471 -17.44 18.28 -25.90
CA GLY A 471 -16.46 19.34 -25.77
C GLY A 471 -16.72 20.57 -26.63
N CYS A 472 -17.73 20.64 -27.49
CA CYS A 472 -17.99 21.90 -28.20
C CYS A 472 -18.66 22.93 -27.27
N GLY A 473 -18.05 24.09 -27.09
CA GLY A 473 -18.62 25.18 -26.28
C GLY A 473 -19.97 25.67 -26.83
N ASP A 474 -20.89 26.04 -25.93
CA ASP A 474 -22.26 26.48 -26.29
C ASP A 474 -22.25 27.58 -27.34
N PHE A 475 -21.36 28.55 -27.18
CA PHE A 475 -21.27 29.69 -28.09
C PHE A 475 -20.69 29.33 -29.45
N CYS A 476 -19.79 28.33 -29.54
CA CYS A 476 -19.35 27.80 -30.83
C CYS A 476 -20.55 27.15 -31.55
N LEU A 477 -21.36 26.37 -30.82
CA LEU A 477 -22.55 25.71 -31.38
C LEU A 477 -23.66 26.72 -31.75
N MET A 478 -23.81 27.80 -30.98
CA MET A 478 -24.69 28.91 -31.34
C MET A 478 -24.20 29.61 -32.61
N ALA A 479 -22.90 29.86 -32.74
CA ALA A 479 -22.32 30.41 -33.97
C ALA A 479 -22.55 29.47 -35.17
N ARG A 480 -22.41 28.16 -34.97
CA ARG A 480 -22.74 27.14 -35.97
C ARG A 480 -24.21 27.20 -36.38
N ALA A 481 -25.12 27.24 -35.43
CA ALA A 481 -26.56 27.34 -35.69
C ALA A 481 -26.89 28.66 -36.40
N TRP A 482 -26.23 29.76 -36.02
CA TRP A 482 -26.42 31.05 -36.68
C TRP A 482 -25.95 31.01 -38.14
N LYS A 483 -24.72 30.57 -38.41
CA LYS A 483 -24.21 30.39 -39.78
C LYS A 483 -25.11 29.47 -40.60
N MET A 484 -25.57 28.37 -40.01
CA MET A 484 -26.55 27.49 -40.68
C MET A 484 -27.81 28.24 -41.08
N ARG A 485 -28.31 29.10 -40.19
CA ARG A 485 -29.55 29.85 -40.42
C ARG A 485 -29.39 30.96 -41.45
N SER A 486 -28.29 31.70 -41.41
CA SER A 486 -28.10 32.91 -42.22
C SER A 486 -27.35 32.69 -43.53
N GLU A 487 -26.39 31.77 -43.56
CA GLU A 487 -25.43 31.63 -44.67
C GLU A 487 -25.69 30.38 -45.51
N THR A 488 -26.37 29.35 -44.96
CA THR A 488 -26.61 28.11 -45.68
C THR A 488 -27.88 28.17 -46.53
N GLU A 489 -27.79 27.68 -47.76
CA GLU A 489 -28.93 27.56 -48.67
C GLU A 489 -29.82 26.38 -48.28
N CYS A 490 -31.13 26.48 -48.55
CA CYS A 490 -32.08 25.41 -48.28
C CYS A 490 -32.06 24.37 -49.39
N GLN A 491 -30.92 23.70 -49.51
CA GLN A 491 -30.68 22.65 -50.46
C GLN A 491 -29.98 21.48 -49.77
N ASP A 492 -30.46 20.27 -50.04
CA ASP A 492 -29.73 19.06 -49.67
C ASP A 492 -28.38 19.01 -50.38
N LEU A 493 -27.40 18.29 -49.81
CA LEU A 493 -26.13 18.03 -50.48
C LEU A 493 -26.35 17.49 -51.90
N ALA A 494 -25.85 18.24 -52.91
CA ALA A 494 -26.18 18.03 -54.32
C ALA A 494 -25.84 16.62 -54.85
N THR A 495 -24.79 15.98 -54.33
CA THR A 495 -24.53 14.54 -54.52
C THR A 495 -23.83 13.94 -53.30
N PRO A 496 -24.18 12.70 -52.87
CA PRO A 496 -23.52 12.03 -51.75
C PRO A 496 -22.00 11.94 -51.95
N GLN A 497 -21.56 11.66 -53.18
CA GLN A 497 -20.17 11.43 -53.59
C GLN A 497 -19.26 12.65 -53.49
N SER A 498 -19.82 13.86 -53.37
CA SER A 498 -19.04 15.11 -53.39
C SER A 498 -18.73 15.68 -52.01
N ASN A 499 -19.39 15.20 -50.94
CA ASN A 499 -19.18 15.74 -49.60
C ASN A 499 -18.39 14.77 -48.70
N GLN A 500 -17.15 15.17 -48.40
CA GLN A 500 -16.25 14.44 -47.53
C GLN A 500 -16.81 14.25 -46.11
N SER A 501 -17.47 15.25 -45.53
CA SER A 501 -18.07 15.18 -44.19
C SER A 501 -19.21 14.16 -44.11
N TRP A 502 -20.03 14.04 -45.17
CA TRP A 502 -21.11 13.05 -45.23
C TRP A 502 -20.55 11.62 -45.27
N HIS A 503 -19.58 11.39 -46.15
CA HIS A 503 -18.93 10.08 -46.24
C HIS A 503 -18.22 9.72 -44.94
N ALA A 504 -17.43 10.65 -44.39
CA ALA A 504 -16.73 10.44 -43.13
C ALA A 504 -17.69 10.14 -41.96
N PHE A 505 -18.87 10.78 -41.92
CA PHE A 505 -19.87 10.50 -40.89
C PHE A 505 -20.31 9.02 -40.92
N TRP A 506 -20.64 8.53 -42.11
CA TRP A 506 -21.11 7.16 -42.28
C TRP A 506 -19.99 6.13 -42.23
N ASP A 507 -18.79 6.48 -42.68
CA ASP A 507 -17.60 5.63 -42.61
C ASP A 507 -17.20 5.33 -41.18
N SER A 508 -17.31 6.31 -40.28
CA SER A 508 -17.00 6.12 -38.85
C SER A 508 -18.22 5.74 -38.02
N TYR A 509 -19.41 5.55 -38.60
CA TYR A 509 -20.65 5.34 -37.85
C TYR A 509 -20.55 4.15 -36.89
N VAL A 510 -20.09 3.00 -37.39
CA VAL A 510 -19.97 1.78 -36.60
C VAL A 510 -18.98 2.00 -35.45
N ASP A 511 -17.77 2.51 -35.76
CA ASP A 511 -16.71 2.75 -34.77
C ASP A 511 -17.15 3.74 -33.68
N VAL A 512 -17.85 4.81 -34.05
CA VAL A 512 -18.36 5.82 -33.11
C VAL A 512 -19.44 5.24 -32.20
N ILE A 513 -20.38 4.47 -32.75
CA ILE A 513 -21.43 3.83 -31.96
C ILE A 513 -20.86 2.80 -30.98
N ILE A 514 -19.84 2.05 -31.38
CA ILE A 514 -19.12 1.12 -30.50
C ILE A 514 -18.41 1.87 -29.40
N ALA A 515 -17.72 2.97 -29.74
CA ALA A 515 -17.06 3.81 -28.76
C ALA A 515 -18.06 4.43 -27.77
N TYR A 516 -19.29 4.73 -28.21
CA TYR A 516 -20.34 5.33 -27.39
C TYR A 516 -21.06 4.32 -26.48
N TYR A 517 -21.45 3.14 -26.99
CA TYR A 517 -22.24 2.15 -26.23
C TYR A 517 -21.42 0.98 -25.67
N GLY A 518 -20.16 0.82 -26.06
CA GLY A 518 -19.31 -0.34 -25.74
C GLY A 518 -19.43 -1.48 -26.75
N SER A 519 -18.42 -2.37 -26.76
CA SER A 519 -18.30 -3.49 -27.70
C SER A 519 -19.35 -4.60 -27.54
N ASP A 520 -20.03 -4.69 -26.40
CA ASP A 520 -20.88 -5.84 -26.07
C ASP A 520 -22.27 -5.81 -26.73
N ARG A 521 -22.64 -4.73 -27.44
CA ARG A 521 -23.92 -4.62 -28.17
C ARG A 521 -23.79 -4.95 -29.67
N PHE A 522 -22.76 -5.68 -30.07
CA PHE A 522 -22.35 -5.78 -31.49
C PHE A 522 -23.25 -6.58 -32.44
N GLU A 523 -24.35 -7.19 -31.97
CA GLU A 523 -25.32 -7.84 -32.89
C GLU A 523 -25.93 -6.85 -33.90
N PHE A 524 -25.85 -5.54 -33.64
CA PHE A 524 -26.32 -4.50 -34.55
C PHE A 524 -25.43 -4.23 -35.77
N ALA A 525 -24.15 -4.65 -35.78
CA ALA A 525 -23.23 -4.32 -36.87
C ALA A 525 -23.75 -4.80 -38.24
N ASN A 526 -24.31 -6.02 -38.28
CA ASN A 526 -24.90 -6.59 -39.50
C ASN A 526 -26.12 -5.81 -40.01
N TYR A 527 -26.90 -5.22 -39.10
CA TYR A 527 -28.05 -4.38 -39.46
C TYR A 527 -27.60 -3.00 -39.94
N THR A 528 -26.54 -2.45 -39.35
CA THR A 528 -26.07 -1.10 -39.65
C THR A 528 -25.33 -0.99 -40.99
N THR A 529 -24.66 -2.05 -41.46
CA THR A 529 -23.93 -2.01 -42.75
C THR A 529 -24.85 -1.65 -43.92
N GLY A 530 -26.04 -2.27 -43.99
CA GLY A 530 -27.02 -1.96 -45.03
C GLY A 530 -27.55 -0.53 -44.95
N VAL A 531 -27.70 0.02 -43.74
CA VAL A 531 -28.13 1.41 -43.52
C VAL A 531 -27.03 2.38 -43.96
N VAL A 532 -25.79 2.14 -43.55
CA VAL A 532 -24.61 2.93 -43.94
C VAL A 532 -24.44 2.95 -45.46
N ASP A 533 -24.50 1.79 -46.11
CA ASP A 533 -24.38 1.69 -47.57
C ASP A 533 -25.50 2.45 -48.30
N ASN A 534 -26.75 2.34 -47.80
CA ASN A 534 -27.88 3.06 -48.38
C ASN A 534 -27.78 4.59 -48.14
N MET A 535 -27.34 5.03 -46.95
CA MET A 535 -27.11 6.45 -46.66
C MET A 535 -26.01 7.04 -47.55
N LYS A 536 -24.94 6.28 -47.80
CA LYS A 536 -23.86 6.70 -48.72
C LYS A 536 -24.32 6.68 -50.18
N ARG A 537 -25.15 5.71 -50.58
CA ARG A 537 -25.63 5.54 -51.96
C ARG A 537 -26.69 6.57 -52.36
N TYR A 538 -27.67 6.81 -51.49
CA TYR A 538 -28.86 7.64 -51.78
C TYR A 538 -28.78 9.03 -51.13
N GLY A 539 -27.81 9.28 -50.24
CA GLY A 539 -27.58 10.57 -49.60
C GLY A 539 -28.74 11.03 -48.73
N CYS A 540 -28.93 12.35 -48.68
CA CYS A 540 -29.97 13.02 -47.90
C CYS A 540 -31.36 12.42 -48.09
N SER A 541 -31.72 12.02 -49.32
CA SER A 541 -33.05 11.51 -49.63
C SER A 541 -33.44 10.25 -48.83
N TYR A 542 -32.46 9.44 -48.40
CA TYR A 542 -32.70 8.24 -47.62
C TYR A 542 -33.14 8.53 -46.18
N LEU A 543 -32.85 9.72 -45.66
CA LEU A 543 -33.32 10.16 -44.34
C LEU A 543 -34.85 10.18 -44.25
N LYS A 544 -35.57 10.37 -45.37
CA LYS A 544 -37.04 10.27 -45.38
C LYS A 544 -37.53 8.83 -45.23
N THR A 545 -36.77 7.87 -45.75
CA THR A 545 -37.11 6.44 -45.70
C THR A 545 -36.81 5.86 -44.32
N LEU A 546 -35.70 6.30 -43.71
CA LEU A 546 -35.28 5.86 -42.38
C LEU A 546 -34.97 7.10 -41.51
N PRO A 547 -36.01 7.78 -40.97
CA PRO A 547 -35.85 9.04 -40.25
C PRO A 547 -35.19 8.90 -38.88
N HIS A 548 -35.24 7.70 -38.29
CA HIS A 548 -34.64 7.41 -37.00
C HIS A 548 -33.39 6.55 -37.18
N ASP A 549 -32.39 6.81 -36.35
CA ASP A 549 -31.25 5.93 -36.17
C ASP A 549 -31.73 4.60 -35.57
N PRO A 550 -31.46 3.44 -36.22
CA PRO A 550 -31.88 2.15 -35.71
C PRO A 550 -31.23 1.72 -34.40
N VAL A 551 -30.10 2.34 -34.01
CA VAL A 551 -29.38 2.03 -32.78
C VAL A 551 -29.81 2.97 -31.66
N THR A 552 -29.72 4.28 -31.88
CA THR A 552 -30.02 5.28 -30.83
C THR A 552 -31.50 5.64 -30.75
N SER A 553 -32.30 5.27 -31.76
CA SER A 553 -33.68 5.74 -31.97
C SER A 553 -33.80 7.27 -32.09
N SER A 554 -32.69 8.00 -32.23
CA SER A 554 -32.70 9.45 -32.42
C SER A 554 -33.11 9.81 -33.84
N LEU A 555 -33.79 10.94 -34.01
CA LEU A 555 -34.06 11.49 -35.34
C LEU A 555 -32.76 12.04 -35.92
N TRP A 556 -32.29 11.51 -37.05
CA TRP A 556 -31.06 11.96 -37.72
C TRP A 556 -31.04 13.48 -37.92
N CYS A 557 -32.19 14.01 -38.36
CA CYS A 557 -32.39 15.42 -38.63
C CYS A 557 -32.32 16.30 -37.38
N ASN A 558 -32.57 15.76 -36.19
CA ASN A 558 -32.45 16.49 -34.93
C ASN A 558 -31.08 16.31 -34.27
N GLY A 559 -30.30 15.31 -34.68
CA GLY A 559 -29.07 14.92 -34.00
C GLY A 559 -29.34 14.14 -32.71
N LEU A 560 -28.26 13.79 -32.03
CA LEU A 560 -28.28 13.23 -30.68
C LEU A 560 -27.46 14.15 -29.78
N GLU A 561 -28.11 14.75 -28.78
CA GLU A 561 -27.54 15.81 -27.92
C GLU A 561 -26.19 15.43 -27.29
N ASP A 562 -25.97 14.14 -27.04
CA ASP A 562 -24.75 13.65 -26.39
C ASP A 562 -23.67 13.15 -27.38
N LEU A 563 -23.95 13.09 -28.69
CA LEU A 563 -23.09 12.40 -29.65
C LEU A 563 -22.82 13.16 -30.96
N PHE A 564 -23.85 13.64 -31.66
CA PHE A 564 -23.68 14.24 -32.99
C PHE A 564 -24.68 15.37 -33.28
N SER A 565 -24.22 16.35 -34.06
CA SER A 565 -25.02 17.51 -34.43
C SER A 565 -26.13 17.17 -35.44
N PRO A 566 -27.20 17.98 -35.54
CA PRO A 566 -28.31 17.73 -36.47
C PRO A 566 -27.88 17.52 -37.92
N LEU A 567 -28.32 16.44 -38.58
CA LEU A 567 -28.08 16.26 -40.01
C LEU A 567 -28.92 17.18 -40.90
N SER A 568 -29.89 17.92 -40.33
CA SER A 568 -30.58 19.01 -41.02
C SER A 568 -29.63 20.12 -41.47
N TYR A 569 -28.41 20.17 -40.91
CA TYR A 569 -27.37 21.10 -41.33
C TYR A 569 -26.75 20.74 -42.69
N LEU A 570 -26.81 19.47 -43.06
CA LEU A 570 -26.34 18.98 -44.36
C LEU A 570 -27.52 18.72 -45.31
N CYS A 571 -28.66 18.30 -44.77
CA CYS A 571 -29.81 17.81 -45.53
C CYS A 571 -31.12 18.53 -45.16
N PRO A 572 -31.21 19.87 -45.28
CA PRO A 572 -32.36 20.62 -44.81
C PRO A 572 -33.67 20.27 -45.54
N GLU A 573 -33.64 19.97 -46.84
CA GLU A 573 -34.86 19.62 -47.59
C GLU A 573 -35.35 18.22 -47.21
N SER A 574 -34.44 17.25 -47.09
CA SER A 574 -34.79 15.90 -46.67
C SER A 574 -35.28 15.82 -45.23
N CYS A 575 -34.80 16.73 -44.39
CA CYS A 575 -35.25 16.91 -43.02
C CYS A 575 -36.53 17.76 -42.87
N GLY A 576 -37.17 18.15 -43.98
CA GLY A 576 -38.47 18.83 -43.93
C GLY A 576 -38.42 20.29 -43.50
N CYS A 577 -37.27 20.96 -43.61
CA CYS A 577 -37.11 22.36 -43.19
C CYS A 577 -38.01 23.35 -43.95
N ARG A 578 -38.55 22.97 -45.11
CA ARG A 578 -39.52 23.77 -45.87
C ARG A 578 -40.94 23.66 -45.33
N GLU A 579 -41.26 22.56 -44.65
CA GLU A 579 -42.59 22.27 -44.12
C GLU A 579 -42.73 22.79 -42.68
N THR A 580 -41.69 22.56 -41.87
CA THR A 580 -41.66 22.97 -40.46
C THR A 580 -40.38 23.73 -40.17
N LEU A 581 -40.51 25.04 -39.94
CA LEU A 581 -39.36 25.90 -39.64
C LEU A 581 -38.85 25.63 -38.21
N SER A 582 -37.85 24.77 -38.09
CA SER A 582 -37.11 24.54 -36.85
C SER A 582 -35.95 25.52 -36.70
N HIS A 583 -35.48 25.76 -35.47
CA HIS A 583 -34.23 26.50 -35.22
C HIS A 583 -32.99 25.78 -35.79
N LYS A 584 -33.12 24.50 -36.15
CA LYS A 584 -32.10 23.68 -36.79
C LYS A 584 -32.11 23.75 -38.33
N CYS A 585 -32.91 24.66 -38.90
CA CYS A 585 -33.12 24.80 -40.35
C CYS A 585 -32.64 26.17 -40.87
N PRO A 586 -32.13 26.24 -42.12
CA PRO A 586 -31.83 27.50 -42.78
C PRO A 586 -33.03 28.43 -42.84
N LEU A 587 -32.81 29.74 -42.68
CA LEU A 587 -33.86 30.74 -42.90
C LEU A 587 -34.29 30.78 -44.37
N SER A 588 -33.37 30.45 -45.28
CA SER A 588 -33.65 30.32 -46.72
C SER A 588 -34.75 29.29 -47.03
N CYS A 589 -35.02 28.33 -46.13
CA CYS A 589 -36.12 27.38 -46.29
C CYS A 589 -37.51 28.00 -46.13
N ALA A 590 -37.62 29.09 -45.36
CA ALA A 590 -38.90 29.75 -45.09
C ALA A 590 -39.40 30.63 -46.25
N LEU A 591 -38.50 31.09 -47.12
CA LEU A 591 -38.80 32.16 -48.09
C LEU A 591 -39.53 31.69 -49.36
N ASN A 592 -39.64 30.39 -49.61
CA ASN A 592 -40.24 29.85 -50.84
C ASN A 592 -41.72 29.47 -50.74
N THR A 593 -42.36 29.62 -49.57
CA THR A 593 -43.78 29.26 -49.37
C THR A 593 -44.78 30.36 -49.77
N THR A 594 -44.32 31.55 -50.18
CA THR A 594 -45.21 32.70 -50.47
C THR A 594 -45.45 33.02 -51.95
N ASN A 595 -44.92 32.25 -52.91
CA ASN A 595 -45.15 32.50 -54.34
C ASN A 595 -46.21 31.62 -55.01
N THR A 596 -46.94 30.78 -54.27
CA THR A 596 -48.24 30.28 -54.73
C THR A 596 -49.28 31.36 -54.54
N THR A 597 -49.36 32.26 -55.53
CA THR A 597 -50.49 33.16 -55.76
C THR A 597 -51.80 32.38 -55.74
N ASN A 598 -52.42 32.31 -54.57
CA ASN A 598 -53.84 32.03 -54.43
C ASN A 598 -54.59 33.20 -55.06
N SER A 599 -55.00 33.04 -56.32
CA SER A 599 -56.11 33.76 -56.91
C SER A 599 -57.40 33.34 -56.20
N TYR A 600 -57.63 33.82 -54.98
CA TYR A 600 -58.99 33.85 -54.43
C TYR A 600 -59.71 35.05 -55.06
N GLY A 601 -60.48 34.73 -56.11
CA GLY A 601 -61.47 35.64 -56.65
C GLY A 601 -62.49 36.00 -55.58
N TYR A 602 -62.60 37.30 -55.30
CA TYR A 602 -63.79 37.89 -54.72
C TYR A 602 -64.95 37.72 -55.71
N SER A 603 -65.94 36.91 -55.34
CA SER A 603 -67.30 36.99 -55.89
C SER A 603 -68.22 37.52 -54.81
N ARG A 604 -69.09 38.45 -55.24
CA ARG A 604 -70.00 39.32 -54.48
C ARG A 604 -70.80 38.65 -53.37
#